data_AF-A0A1S0TTW2-F1
#
_entry.id   AF-A0A1S0TTW2-F1
#
_cell.length_a   1.000
_cell.length_b   1.000
_cell.length_c   1.000
_cell.angle_alpha   90.00
_cell.angle_beta   90.00
_cell.angle_gamma   90.00
#
_symmetry.space_group_name_H-M   'P 1'
#
loop_
_entity.id
_entity.type
_entity.pdbx_description
1 polymer ?
#
loop_
_entity_poly.entity_id
_entity_poly.type
_entity_poly.pdbx_seq_one_letter_code
_entity_poly.pdbx_strand_id
1 'polypeptide(L)'
;MLESFLEYCTEEYLISCQSISNESDGFLECCRKRGLPEVCLRKCSYVNYDQNILRRMLLQVDPCPLLSASDIHFCAAQGYDHRYCCITNGVTTTFAGQKCLIFCDQRTQSRTILDVSYLPCFERFENIKGCFWRWARKRYQLEEISKKSEIDELRTSSDHMIQLSTEQPPSPFNNYK
;
A
#
# COMPACT_ATOMS: atom_id res chain seq x y z
N MET A 1 22.11 1.74 -17.18
CA MET A 1 21.92 0.53 -17.99
C MET A 1 21.40 -0.55 -17.03
N LEU A 2 20.22 -0.35 -16.44
CA LEU A 2 18.89 -0.81 -16.90
C LEU A 2 18.77 -2.31 -17.21
N GLU A 3 19.67 -3.15 -16.66
CA GLU A 3 19.61 -4.62 -16.84
C GLU A 3 19.85 -5.40 -15.53
N SER A 4 19.14 -5.10 -14.44
CA SER A 4 19.30 -5.91 -13.22
C SER A 4 18.03 -6.26 -12.44
N PHE A 5 16.83 -5.85 -12.89
CA PHE A 5 15.60 -6.16 -12.15
C PHE A 5 14.45 -6.74 -12.99
N LEU A 6 14.59 -6.80 -14.32
CA LEU A 6 13.65 -7.53 -15.19
C LEU A 6 13.91 -9.06 -15.20
N GLU A 7 14.89 -9.55 -14.44
CA GLU A 7 15.27 -10.98 -14.41
C GLU A 7 14.55 -11.79 -13.29
N TYR A 8 13.64 -11.17 -12.53
CA TYR A 8 12.96 -11.84 -11.40
C TYR A 8 11.46 -12.12 -11.58
N CYS A 9 10.89 -11.87 -12.76
CA CYS A 9 9.51 -12.22 -13.05
C CYS A 9 9.41 -13.60 -13.72
N THR A 10 9.58 -14.68 -12.97
CA THR A 10 9.23 -16.04 -13.39
C THR A 10 7.75 -16.33 -13.10
N GLU A 11 7.15 -17.32 -13.76
CA GLU A 11 5.70 -17.64 -13.66
C GLU A 11 5.20 -17.89 -12.22
N GLU A 12 6.06 -18.26 -11.26
CA GLU A 12 5.72 -18.42 -9.85
C GLU A 12 5.59 -17.09 -9.07
N TYR A 13 6.09 -15.96 -9.60
CA TYR A 13 6.16 -14.66 -8.88
C TYR A 13 5.16 -13.61 -9.38
N LEU A 14 4.34 -13.91 -10.39
CA LEU A 14 3.33 -13.01 -10.95
C LEU A 14 2.38 -12.45 -9.87
N ILE A 15 2.02 -13.25 -8.87
CA ILE A 15 1.17 -12.85 -7.74
C ILE A 15 1.85 -11.77 -6.88
N SER A 16 3.17 -11.86 -6.67
CA SER A 16 3.92 -10.87 -5.88
C SER A 16 4.11 -9.55 -6.63
N CYS A 17 4.24 -9.57 -7.96
CA CYS A 17 4.30 -8.35 -8.77
C CYS A 17 2.92 -7.67 -8.87
N GLN A 18 1.85 -8.46 -8.96
CA GLN A 18 0.48 -7.95 -8.96
C GLN A 18 0.08 -7.36 -7.58
N SER A 19 0.54 -7.97 -6.48
CA SER A 19 0.46 -7.39 -5.12
C SER A 19 1.57 -6.37 -4.82
N ILE A 20 2.24 -5.83 -5.82
CA ILE A 20 3.05 -4.62 -5.67
C ILE A 20 2.48 -3.52 -6.57
N SER A 21 1.87 -3.89 -7.70
CA SER A 21 1.14 -2.97 -8.57
C SER A 21 -0.08 -2.39 -7.86
N ASN A 22 -0.95 -3.20 -7.26
CA ASN A 22 -2.18 -2.71 -6.62
C ASN A 22 -1.88 -1.71 -5.48
N GLU A 23 -0.88 -2.01 -4.66
CA GLU A 23 -0.40 -1.19 -3.56
C GLU A 23 0.20 0.12 -4.08
N SER A 24 0.94 0.04 -5.19
CA SER A 24 1.51 1.20 -5.87
C SER A 24 0.43 2.04 -6.56
N ASP A 25 -0.66 1.44 -7.03
CA ASP A 25 -1.77 2.15 -7.68
C ASP A 25 -2.50 3.04 -6.67
N GLY A 26 -2.78 2.53 -5.47
CA GLY A 26 -3.38 3.36 -4.42
C GLY A 26 -2.44 4.45 -3.90
N PHE A 27 -1.14 4.18 -3.83
CA PHE A 27 -0.14 5.20 -3.54
C PHE A 27 -0.13 6.29 -4.63
N LEU A 28 -0.06 5.91 -5.91
CA LEU A 28 -0.11 6.82 -7.04
C LEU A 28 -1.40 7.65 -7.07
N GLU A 29 -2.53 7.03 -6.80
CA GLU A 29 -3.82 7.71 -6.76
C GLU A 29 -3.89 8.76 -5.64
N CYS A 30 -3.33 8.45 -4.46
CA CYS A 30 -3.18 9.44 -3.41
C CYS A 30 -2.32 10.63 -3.86
N CYS A 31 -1.21 10.39 -4.57
CA CYS A 31 -0.37 11.46 -5.11
C CYS A 31 -1.10 12.35 -6.13
N ARG A 32 -1.92 11.74 -7.01
CA ARG A 32 -2.75 12.49 -7.97
C ARG A 32 -3.77 13.37 -7.26
N LYS A 33 -4.46 12.84 -6.24
CA LYS A 33 -5.45 13.58 -5.44
C LYS A 33 -4.84 14.77 -4.69
N ARG A 34 -3.55 14.70 -4.36
CA ARG A 34 -2.79 15.81 -3.79
C ARG A 34 -2.32 16.85 -4.80
N GLY A 35 -2.55 16.62 -6.10
CA GLY A 35 -2.13 17.55 -7.15
C GLY A 35 -0.63 17.62 -7.35
N LEU A 36 0.10 16.52 -7.05
CA LEU A 36 1.54 16.48 -7.31
C LEU A 36 1.83 16.55 -8.82
N PRO A 37 2.89 17.27 -9.24
CA PRO A 37 3.23 17.40 -10.65
C PRO A 37 3.68 16.06 -11.23
N GLU A 38 3.53 15.88 -12.54
CA GLU A 38 3.83 14.62 -13.26
C GLU A 38 5.24 14.07 -12.97
N VAL A 39 6.23 14.96 -12.85
CA VAL A 39 7.62 14.60 -12.51
C VAL A 39 7.73 13.90 -11.15
N CYS A 40 6.84 14.20 -10.21
CA CYS A 40 6.73 13.57 -8.90
C CYS A 40 5.88 12.30 -8.95
N LEU A 41 4.84 12.23 -9.79
CA LEU A 41 3.96 11.06 -9.90
C LEU A 41 4.72 9.78 -10.28
N ARG A 42 5.76 9.89 -11.11
CA ARG A 42 6.64 8.74 -11.46
C ARG A 42 7.35 8.12 -10.25
N LYS A 43 7.38 8.81 -9.13
CA LYS A 43 7.97 8.36 -7.86
C LYS A 43 6.95 7.69 -6.95
N CYS A 44 5.65 7.82 -7.20
CA CYS A 44 4.60 7.34 -6.30
C CYS A 44 4.32 5.84 -6.50
N SER A 45 5.34 5.02 -6.30
CA SER A 45 5.23 3.56 -6.23
C SER A 45 6.22 3.02 -5.21
N TYR A 46 5.93 1.86 -4.61
CA TYR A 46 6.85 1.23 -3.66
C TYR A 46 8.14 0.72 -4.32
N VAL A 47 8.13 0.57 -5.65
CA VAL A 47 9.30 0.21 -6.45
C VAL A 47 10.21 1.42 -6.67
N ASN A 48 9.64 2.54 -7.13
CA ASN A 48 10.45 3.68 -7.57
C ASN A 48 10.83 4.59 -6.40
N TYR A 49 9.96 4.76 -5.40
CA TYR A 49 10.27 5.62 -4.26
C TYR A 49 11.37 4.96 -3.43
N ASP A 50 12.61 5.39 -3.58
CA ASP A 50 13.77 4.79 -2.91
C ASP A 50 14.63 5.85 -2.19
N GLN A 51 15.64 5.38 -1.45
CA GLN A 51 16.59 6.25 -0.76
C GLN A 51 17.33 7.22 -1.70
N ASN A 52 17.58 6.83 -2.94
CA ASN A 52 18.34 7.63 -3.90
C ASN A 52 17.50 8.78 -4.42
N ILE A 53 16.21 8.56 -4.67
CA ILE A 53 15.25 9.61 -5.00
C ILE A 53 15.23 10.67 -3.91
N LEU A 54 15.09 10.27 -2.63
CA LEU A 54 15.06 11.24 -1.53
C LEU A 54 16.34 12.05 -1.41
N ARG A 55 17.50 11.41 -1.56
CA ARG A 55 18.80 12.11 -1.58
C ARG A 55 18.86 13.12 -2.73
N ARG A 56 18.44 12.75 -3.94
CA ARG A 56 18.44 13.66 -5.09
C ARG A 56 17.46 14.83 -4.92
N MET A 57 16.29 14.59 -4.32
CA MET A 57 15.34 15.65 -3.98
C MET A 57 15.93 16.62 -2.96
N LEU A 58 16.59 16.11 -1.92
CA LEU A 58 17.26 16.92 -0.89
C LEU A 58 18.39 17.78 -1.48
N LEU A 59 19.19 17.19 -2.38
CA LEU A 59 20.27 17.88 -3.09
C LEU A 59 19.75 18.80 -4.22
N GLN A 60 18.43 18.89 -4.42
CA GLN A 60 17.79 19.70 -5.46
C GLN A 60 18.23 19.36 -6.89
N VAL A 61 18.70 18.13 -7.12
CA VAL A 61 19.10 17.62 -8.44
C VAL A 61 18.00 16.74 -9.07
N ASP A 62 16.96 16.41 -8.31
CA ASP A 62 15.78 15.75 -8.84
C ASP A 62 14.76 16.80 -9.35
N PRO A 63 14.11 16.58 -10.51
CA PRO A 63 13.08 17.49 -11.01
C PRO A 63 11.83 17.57 -10.11
N CYS A 64 11.62 16.60 -9.22
CA CYS A 64 10.60 16.70 -8.19
C CYS A 64 11.16 17.43 -6.96
N PRO A 65 10.58 18.56 -6.53
CA PRO A 65 11.12 19.35 -5.42
C PRO A 65 10.99 18.63 -4.08
N LEU A 66 11.91 18.89 -3.15
CA LEU A 66 11.92 18.31 -1.81
C LEU A 66 10.60 18.52 -1.05
N LEU A 67 9.92 19.64 -1.27
CA LEU A 67 8.64 19.93 -0.61
C LEU A 67 7.57 18.87 -0.95
N SER A 68 7.58 18.33 -2.17
CA SER A 68 6.68 17.24 -2.57
C SER A 68 6.98 15.94 -1.83
N ALA A 69 8.18 15.76 -1.26
CA ALA A 69 8.51 14.55 -0.52
C ALA A 69 7.55 14.32 0.65
N SER A 70 7.07 15.38 1.31
CA SER A 70 6.12 15.26 2.42
C SER A 70 4.82 14.59 1.97
N ASP A 71 4.27 15.01 0.82
CA ASP A 71 3.03 14.45 0.28
C ASP A 71 3.22 13.03 -0.25
N ILE A 72 4.35 12.77 -0.92
CA ILE A 72 4.72 11.44 -1.40
C ILE A 72 4.85 10.48 -0.19
N HIS A 73 5.51 10.91 0.88
CA HIS A 73 5.72 10.11 2.08
C HIS A 73 4.40 9.85 2.82
N PHE A 74 3.55 10.87 2.96
CA PHE A 74 2.20 10.70 3.51
C PHE A 74 1.41 9.67 2.72
N CYS A 75 1.44 9.75 1.39
CA CYS A 75 0.68 8.86 0.52
C CYS A 75 1.18 7.42 0.58
N ALA A 76 2.50 7.21 0.65
CA ALA A 76 3.07 5.90 0.89
C ALA A 76 2.63 5.35 2.26
N ALA A 77 2.68 6.16 3.32
CA ALA A 77 2.27 5.75 4.66
C ALA A 77 0.75 5.63 4.86
N GLN A 78 -0.04 6.05 3.86
CA GLN A 78 -1.50 6.13 3.90
C GLN A 78 -2.05 6.95 5.08
N GLY A 79 -1.25 7.89 5.62
CA GLY A 79 -1.62 8.70 6.79
C GLY A 79 -1.65 7.98 8.14
N TYR A 80 -0.96 6.83 8.27
CA TYR A 80 -0.91 6.06 9.52
C TYR A 80 0.40 6.26 10.30
N ASP A 81 0.39 5.80 11.55
CA ASP A 81 1.57 5.71 12.41
C ASP A 81 2.24 4.35 12.28
N HIS A 82 3.46 4.34 11.75
CA HIS A 82 4.28 3.14 11.53
C HIS A 82 5.43 3.01 12.53
N ARG A 83 5.49 3.85 13.58
CA ARG A 83 6.64 3.91 14.51
C ARG A 83 6.99 2.54 15.10
N TYR A 84 6.00 1.74 15.49
CA TYR A 84 6.25 0.38 15.99
C TYR A 84 6.97 -0.50 14.97
N CYS A 85 6.51 -0.52 13.71
CA CYS A 85 7.19 -1.26 12.65
C CYS A 85 8.59 -0.69 12.39
N CYS A 86 8.75 0.63 12.37
CA CYS A 86 10.05 1.25 12.14
C CYS A 86 11.07 0.95 13.23
N ILE A 87 10.69 1.01 14.51
CA ILE A 87 11.56 0.68 15.65
C ILE A 87 12.03 -0.77 15.52
N THR A 88 11.09 -1.70 15.33
CA THR A 88 11.40 -3.13 15.19
C THR A 88 12.22 -3.46 13.94
N ASN A 89 12.15 -2.63 12.90
CA ASN A 89 12.93 -2.77 11.67
C ASN A 89 14.22 -1.90 11.66
N GLY A 90 14.67 -1.43 12.83
CA GLY A 90 15.98 -0.81 12.99
C GLY A 90 16.11 0.61 12.44
N VAL A 91 15.01 1.33 12.20
CA VAL A 91 15.04 2.72 11.72
C VAL A 91 15.76 3.65 12.69
N THR A 92 15.73 3.35 13.99
CA THR A 92 16.37 4.13 15.05
C THR A 92 17.84 3.77 15.28
N THR A 93 18.44 2.89 14.45
CA THR A 93 19.85 2.46 14.59
C THR A 93 20.83 3.37 13.85
N THR A 94 20.34 4.40 13.16
CA THR A 94 21.17 5.41 12.50
C THR A 94 21.77 6.37 13.51
N PHE A 95 22.72 7.19 13.08
CA PHE A 95 23.27 8.26 13.91
C PHE A 95 22.21 9.29 14.39
N ALA A 96 21.12 9.46 13.62
CA ALA A 96 20.02 10.35 14.00
C ALA A 96 19.03 9.70 14.99
N GLY A 97 19.14 8.40 15.26
CA GLY A 97 18.39 7.71 16.31
C GLY A 97 16.87 7.86 16.18
N GLN A 98 16.23 8.22 17.30
CA GLN A 98 14.77 8.39 17.38
C GLN A 98 14.23 9.50 16.46
N LYS A 99 15.07 10.43 16.02
CA LYS A 99 14.68 11.50 15.09
C LYS A 99 14.11 10.94 13.77
N CYS A 100 14.57 9.77 13.35
CA CYS A 100 14.09 9.13 12.12
C CYS A 100 12.63 8.65 12.20
N LEU A 101 12.05 8.55 13.40
CA LEU A 101 10.64 8.17 13.55
C LEU A 101 9.66 9.23 13.04
N ILE A 102 10.11 10.45 12.75
CA ILE A 102 9.28 11.48 12.11
C ILE A 102 8.79 11.04 10.71
N PHE A 103 9.59 10.24 10.01
CA PHE A 103 9.20 9.65 8.73
C PHE A 103 8.14 8.57 8.93
N CYS A 104 8.13 7.89 10.08
CA CYS A 104 7.21 6.78 10.35
C CYS A 104 5.83 7.22 10.83
N ASP A 105 5.71 8.35 11.53
CA ASP A 105 4.41 8.90 11.94
C ASP A 105 3.89 9.89 10.90
N GLN A 106 2.96 9.45 10.05
CA GLN A 106 2.38 10.28 9.00
C GLN A 106 0.91 10.66 9.28
N ARG A 107 0.45 10.55 10.53
CA ARG A 107 -0.92 10.93 10.92
C ARG A 107 -1.17 12.42 10.73
N THR A 108 -0.19 13.23 11.11
CA THR A 108 -0.21 14.68 10.90
C THR A 108 0.65 14.99 9.69
N GLN A 109 0.11 15.75 8.73
CA GLN A 109 0.90 16.38 7.66
C GLN A 109 1.76 17.52 8.23
N SER A 110 2.58 17.21 9.23
CA SER A 110 3.62 18.11 9.70
C SER A 110 4.55 18.33 8.52
N ARG A 111 4.50 19.53 7.94
CA ARG A 111 5.49 20.00 6.96
C ARG A 111 6.82 20.19 7.69
N THR A 112 7.42 19.08 8.07
CA THR A 112 8.73 19.03 8.67
C THR A 112 9.68 19.56 7.61
N ILE A 113 10.38 20.65 7.92
CA ILE A 113 11.41 21.16 7.04
C ILE A 113 12.53 20.12 7.05
N LEU A 114 12.64 19.37 5.97
CA LEU A 114 13.69 18.37 5.80
C LEU A 114 15.00 19.11 5.51
N ASP A 115 15.91 19.06 6.46
CA ASP A 115 17.28 19.55 6.32
C ASP A 115 18.29 18.38 6.31
N VAL A 116 19.57 18.71 6.17
CA VAL A 116 20.67 17.74 6.06
C VAL A 116 20.83 16.84 7.28
N SER A 117 20.33 17.24 8.46
CA SER A 117 20.40 16.43 9.68
C SER A 117 19.52 15.18 9.63
N TYR A 118 18.65 15.06 8.63
CA TYR A 118 17.87 13.84 8.36
C TYR A 118 18.54 12.88 7.38
N LEU A 119 19.68 13.23 6.77
CA LEU A 119 20.41 12.34 5.87
C LEU A 119 20.69 10.95 6.45
N PRO A 120 21.10 10.79 7.74
CA PRO A 120 21.30 9.47 8.32
C PRO A 120 20.02 8.61 8.30
N CYS A 121 18.84 9.22 8.36
CA CYS A 121 17.58 8.49 8.32
C CYS A 121 17.32 7.84 6.95
N PHE A 122 17.87 8.41 5.87
CA PHE A 122 17.69 7.86 4.53
C PHE A 122 18.44 6.54 4.32
N GLU A 123 19.44 6.23 5.16
CA GLU A 123 20.12 4.92 5.16
C GLU A 123 19.17 3.77 5.53
N ARG A 124 18.11 4.07 6.31
CA ARG A 124 17.07 3.11 6.69
C ARG A 124 15.77 3.31 5.93
N PHE A 125 15.80 4.05 4.83
CA PHE A 125 14.58 4.37 4.09
C PHE A 125 13.87 3.12 3.53
N GLU A 126 14.62 2.11 3.09
CA GLU A 126 14.01 0.85 2.63
C GLU A 126 13.28 0.11 3.77
N ASN A 127 13.75 0.22 5.02
CA ASN A 127 13.05 -0.31 6.19
C ASN A 127 11.75 0.47 6.46
N ILE A 128 11.78 1.80 6.34
CA ILE A 128 10.60 2.66 6.47
C ILE A 128 9.58 2.31 5.38
N LYS A 129 10.00 2.29 4.12
CA LYS A 129 9.15 1.96 2.97
C LYS A 129 8.56 0.55 3.08
N GLY A 130 9.35 -0.42 3.55
CA GLY A 130 8.87 -1.78 3.79
C GLY A 130 7.73 -1.84 4.81
N CYS A 131 7.75 -0.99 5.85
CA CYS A 131 6.64 -0.87 6.79
C CYS A 131 5.37 -0.33 6.13
N PHE A 132 5.50 0.71 5.31
CA PHE A 132 4.37 1.28 4.57
C PHE A 132 3.74 0.28 3.61
N TRP A 133 4.57 -0.41 2.83
CA TRP A 133 4.10 -1.42 1.87
C TRP A 133 3.37 -2.57 2.58
N ARG A 134 3.94 -3.12 3.66
CA ARG A 134 3.28 -4.21 4.42
C ARG A 134 1.93 -3.79 4.97
N TRP A 135 1.80 -2.54 5.42
CA TRP A 135 0.53 -1.99 5.88
C TRP A 135 -0.49 -1.87 4.74
N ALA A 136 -0.07 -1.27 3.63
CA ALA A 136 -0.92 -1.11 2.45
C ALA A 136 -1.43 -2.47 1.95
N ARG A 137 -0.53 -3.44 1.78
CA ARG A 137 -0.86 -4.81 1.38
C ARG A 137 -1.88 -5.46 2.31
N LYS A 138 -1.66 -5.38 3.63
CA LYS A 138 -2.60 -5.93 4.62
C LYS A 138 -3.99 -5.31 4.48
N ARG A 139 -4.07 -3.99 4.24
CA ARG A 139 -5.36 -3.31 4.06
C ARG A 139 -6.09 -3.75 2.80
N TYR A 140 -5.40 -3.85 1.66
CA TYR A 140 -6.04 -4.32 0.42
C TYR A 140 -6.59 -5.74 0.57
N GLN A 141 -5.83 -6.64 1.19
CA GLN A 141 -6.30 -8.00 1.46
C GLN A 141 -7.56 -8.01 2.34
N LEU A 142 -7.61 -7.17 3.38
CA LEU A 142 -8.80 -7.05 4.22
C LEU A 142 -10.01 -6.48 3.48
N GLU A 143 -9.79 -5.49 2.61
CA GLU A 143 -10.85 -4.90 1.78
C GLU A 143 -11.40 -5.90 0.75
N GLU A 144 -10.54 -6.75 0.17
CA GLU A 144 -10.96 -7.84 -0.71
C GLU A 144 -11.76 -8.91 0.03
N ILE A 145 -11.33 -9.29 1.24
CA ILE A 145 -12.07 -10.23 2.10
C ILE A 145 -13.45 -9.68 2.45
N SER A 146 -13.54 -8.40 2.83
CA SER A 146 -14.82 -7.75 3.17
C SER A 146 -15.80 -7.76 2.01
N LYS A 147 -15.34 -7.46 0.78
CA LYS A 147 -16.18 -7.51 -0.42
C LYS A 147 -16.65 -8.92 -0.72
N LYS A 148 -15.80 -9.92 -0.49
CA LYS A 148 -16.16 -11.33 -0.70
C LYS A 148 -17.23 -11.79 0.28
N SER A 149 -17.13 -11.42 1.56
CA SER A 149 -18.17 -11.75 2.54
C SER A 149 -19.52 -11.13 2.20
N GLU A 150 -19.54 -9.88 1.72
CA GLU A 150 -20.79 -9.22 1.28
C GLU A 150 -21.43 -9.94 0.08
N ILE A 151 -20.62 -10.41 -0.87
CA ILE A 151 -21.08 -11.17 -2.05
C ILE A 151 -21.60 -12.56 -1.64
N ASP A 152 -20.94 -13.22 -0.69
CA ASP A 152 -21.34 -14.55 -0.22
C ASP A 152 -22.64 -14.47 0.61
N GLU A 153 -22.89 -13.38 1.36
CA GLU A 153 -24.17 -13.11 2.02
C GLU A 153 -25.31 -12.85 1.02
N LEU A 154 -25.07 -12.06 -0.03
CA LEU A 154 -26.03 -11.84 -1.12
C LEU A 154 -26.37 -13.13 -1.87
N ARG A 155 -25.40 -14.02 -2.08
CA ARG A 155 -25.61 -15.34 -2.69
C ARG A 155 -26.42 -16.27 -1.80
N THR A 156 -26.09 -16.35 -0.51
CA THR A 156 -26.81 -17.17 0.46
C THR A 156 -28.28 -16.75 0.58
N SER A 157 -28.55 -15.44 0.51
CA SER A 157 -29.93 -14.92 0.54
C SER A 157 -30.71 -15.20 -0.76
N SER A 158 -30.03 -15.31 -1.91
CA SER A 158 -30.64 -15.74 -3.18
C SER A 158 -30.95 -17.24 -3.19
N ASP A 159 -30.06 -18.07 -2.66
CA ASP A 159 -30.26 -19.52 -2.57
C ASP A 159 -31.43 -19.90 -1.65
N HIS A 160 -31.64 -19.12 -0.57
CA HIS A 160 -32.74 -19.32 0.36
C HIS A 160 -34.13 -18.99 -0.24
N MET A 161 -34.20 -18.12 -1.25
CA MET A 161 -35.43 -17.80 -2.00
C MET A 161 -35.76 -18.88 -3.04
N ILE A 162 -34.75 -19.59 -3.56
CA ILE A 162 -34.94 -20.70 -4.50
C ILE A 162 -35.51 -21.94 -3.77
N GLN A 163 -35.14 -22.18 -2.51
CA GLN A 163 -35.66 -23.31 -1.72
C GLN A 163 -37.14 -23.17 -1.31
N LEU A 164 -37.69 -21.95 -1.20
CA LEU A 164 -39.11 -21.76 -0.84
C LEU A 164 -40.08 -22.00 -2.02
N SER A 165 -39.55 -22.22 -3.22
CA SER A 165 -40.35 -22.44 -4.44
C SER A 165 -40.46 -23.92 -4.86
N THR A 166 -39.84 -24.85 -4.12
CA THR A 166 -39.81 -26.29 -4.48
C THR A 166 -40.62 -27.22 -3.57
N GLU A 167 -41.36 -26.72 -2.57
CA GLU A 167 -42.34 -27.56 -1.87
C GLU A 167 -43.67 -27.60 -2.62
N GLN A 168 -43.74 -28.46 -3.64
CA GLN A 168 -45.01 -28.85 -4.24
C GLN A 168 -45.72 -29.81 -3.27
N PRO A 169 -47.00 -29.58 -2.90
CA PRO A 169 -47.71 -30.45 -1.97
C PRO A 169 -47.84 -31.87 -2.54
N PRO A 170 -47.79 -32.92 -1.68
CA PRO A 170 -47.86 -34.30 -2.14
C PRO A 170 -49.18 -34.57 -2.88
N SER A 171 -49.05 -35.11 -4.09
CA SER A 171 -50.16 -35.50 -4.96
C SER A 171 -50.99 -36.63 -4.32
N PRO A 172 -52.34 -36.53 -4.29
CA PRO A 172 -53.18 -37.47 -3.54
C PRO A 172 -53.61 -38.74 -4.29
N PHE A 173 -52.99 -39.11 -5.41
CA PHE A 173 -53.40 -40.32 -6.15
C PHE A 173 -52.23 -41.25 -6.47
N ASN A 174 -52.07 -42.28 -5.62
CA ASN A 174 -51.78 -43.63 -6.07
C ASN A 174 -52.07 -44.65 -4.95
N ASN A 175 -53.32 -45.08 -4.90
CA ASN A 175 -53.72 -46.38 -4.40
C ASN A 175 -54.78 -46.88 -5.37
N TYR A 176 -54.50 -47.97 -6.10
CA TYR A 176 -55.39 -49.12 -6.29
C TYR A 176 -54.84 -50.03 -7.41
N LYS A 177 -54.45 -51.22 -6.96
CA LYS A 177 -54.28 -52.50 -7.66
C LYS A 177 -53.03 -52.75 -8.51
#